data_AF-A0A813ICI7-F1
#
_entry.id   AF-A0A813ICI7-F1
#
_cell.length_a   1.000
_cell.length_b   1.000
_cell.length_c   1.000
_cell.angle_alpha   90.00
_cell.angle_beta   90.00
_cell.angle_gamma   90.00
#
_symmetry.space_group_name_H-M   'P 1'
#
loop_
_entity.id
_entity.type
_entity.pdbx_description
1 polymer ?
#
loop_
_entity_poly.entity_id
_entity_poly.type
_entity_poly.pdbx_seq_one_letter_code
_entity_poly.pdbx_strand_id
1 'polypeptide(L)'
;VIMYVMLCGYPPFYGETDAEVLAKVRMGTFKFSPSDWKMISQDAKDLITNLLKMNPRDRYTAEQALNHIWVKEKAPKAEHCALQAGMFDNLRGFRSQN
;
A
#
# COMPACT_ATOMS: atom_id res chain seq x y z
N VAL A 1 -0.16 -5.39 -3.13
CA VAL A 1 -0.46 -4.21 -4.00
C VAL A 1 -1.80 -3.58 -3.63
N ILE A 2 -2.91 -4.34 -3.60
CA ILE A 2 -4.25 -3.79 -3.33
C ILE A 2 -4.32 -3.00 -2.01
N MET A 3 -3.77 -3.54 -0.91
CA MET A 3 -3.72 -2.84 0.38
C MET A 3 -3.04 -1.46 0.31
N TYR A 4 -1.99 -1.32 -0.51
CA TYR A 4 -1.31 -0.03 -0.70
C TYR A 4 -2.28 0.99 -1.34
N VAL A 5 -2.96 0.57 -2.41
CA VAL A 5 -3.93 1.41 -3.12
C VAL A 5 -5.11 1.79 -2.22
N MET A 6 -5.60 0.87 -1.39
CA MET A 6 -6.70 1.17 -0.46
C MET A 6 -6.34 2.25 0.57
N LEU A 7 -5.06 2.38 0.94
CA LEU A 7 -4.63 3.29 1.99
C LEU A 7 -4.23 4.69 1.49
N CYS A 8 -3.69 4.81 0.26
CA CYS A 8 -3.28 6.11 -0.29
C CYS A 8 -3.93 6.50 -1.63
N GLY A 9 -4.63 5.58 -2.28
CA GLY A 9 -5.40 5.82 -3.51
C GLY A 9 -4.62 5.70 -4.83
N TYR A 10 -3.35 5.28 -4.81
CA TYR A 10 -2.52 5.15 -6.02
C TYR A 10 -1.64 3.88 -5.98
N PRO A 11 -1.19 3.34 -7.13
CA PRO A 11 -0.36 2.15 -7.16
C PRO A 11 1.06 2.42 -6.63
N PRO A 12 1.70 1.44 -5.96
CA PRO A 12 3.07 1.57 -5.47
C PRO A 12 4.12 1.64 -6.59
N PHE A 13 3.76 1.19 -7.79
CA PHE A 13 4.59 1.23 -8.99
C PHE A 13 3.82 1.95 -10.09
N TYR A 14 4.31 3.12 -10.49
CA TYR A 14 3.73 3.94 -11.57
C TYR A 14 4.79 4.22 -12.63
N GLY A 15 4.40 4.23 -13.90
CA GLY A 15 5.25 4.54 -15.06
C GLY A 15 4.38 4.95 -16.24
N GLU A 16 4.96 5.64 -17.22
CA GLU A 16 4.21 6.08 -18.41
C GLU A 16 4.01 4.93 -19.41
N THR A 17 4.84 3.89 -19.30
CA THR A 17 4.75 2.69 -20.14
C THR A 17 4.76 1.42 -19.28
N ASP A 18 4.18 0.34 -19.80
CA ASP A 18 4.21 -0.99 -19.16
C ASP A 18 5.64 -1.47 -18.88
N ALA A 19 6.58 -1.13 -19.77
CA ALA A 19 7.99 -1.47 -19.61
C ALA A 19 8.60 -0.81 -18.35
N GLU A 20 8.28 0.46 -18.10
CA GLU A 20 8.71 1.18 -16.90
C GLU A 20 8.07 0.64 -15.63
N VAL A 21 6.77 0.33 -15.69
CA VAL A 21 6.05 -0.29 -14.57
C VAL A 21 6.69 -1.64 -14.22
N LEU A 22 6.89 -2.50 -15.22
CA LEU A 22 7.54 -3.80 -15.03
C LEU A 22 8.97 -3.67 -14.52
N ALA A 23 9.73 -2.68 -14.98
CA ALA A 23 11.07 -2.41 -14.46
C ALA A 23 11.02 -2.05 -12.97
N LYS A 24 10.10 -1.17 -12.55
CA LYS A 24 9.93 -0.78 -11.13
C LYS A 24 9.44 -1.93 -10.26
N VAL A 25 8.54 -2.78 -10.77
CA VAL A 25 8.12 -4.01 -10.10
C VAL A 25 9.31 -4.95 -9.90
N ARG A 26 10.17 -5.12 -10.92
CA ARG A 26 11.38 -5.95 -10.85
C ARG A 26 12.44 -5.39 -9.90
N MET A 27 12.50 -4.07 -9.72
CA MET A 27 13.37 -3.46 -8.72
C MET A 27 12.83 -3.65 -7.30
N GLY A 28 11.52 -3.87 -7.14
CA GLY A 28 10.87 -4.01 -5.83
C GLY A 28 10.90 -2.74 -4.99
N THR A 29 11.26 -1.60 -5.58
CA THR A 29 11.37 -0.31 -4.88
C THR A 29 10.05 0.44 -4.95
N PHE A 30 9.41 0.62 -3.80
CA PHE A 30 8.27 1.52 -3.61
C PHE A 30 8.56 2.43 -2.42
N LYS A 31 7.86 3.57 -2.33
CA LYS A 31 8.10 4.57 -1.27
C LYS A 31 6.78 5.05 -0.69
N PHE A 32 6.76 5.27 0.61
CA PHE A 32 5.64 5.91 1.30
C PHE A 32 5.84 7.42 1.29
N SER A 33 5.16 8.14 0.39
CA SER A 33 5.23 9.61 0.31
C SER A 33 4.79 10.24 1.64
N PRO A 34 5.63 11.08 2.29
CA PRO A 34 5.32 11.62 3.61
C PRO A 34 4.02 12.43 3.69
N SER A 35 3.60 13.07 2.60
CA SER A 35 2.33 13.81 2.51
C SER A 35 1.13 12.88 2.70
N ASP A 36 1.07 11.80 1.93
CA ASP A 36 -0.10 10.92 1.84
C ASP A 36 -0.06 9.82 2.91
N TRP A 37 1.11 9.58 3.48
CA TRP A 37 1.32 8.53 4.49
C TRP A 37 1.49 9.07 5.90
N LYS A 38 1.28 10.37 6.12
CA LYS A 38 1.39 11.01 7.44
C LYS A 38 0.41 10.45 8.47
N MET A 39 -0.83 10.22 8.05
CA MET A 39 -1.92 9.76 8.93
C MET A 39 -2.05 8.24 9.01
N ILE A 40 -1.28 7.50 8.21
CA ILE A 40 -1.30 6.04 8.17
C ILE A 40 -0.30 5.51 9.21
N SER A 41 -0.76 4.59 10.06
CA SER A 41 0.06 4.05 11.14
C SER A 41 1.30 3.31 10.63
N GLN A 42 2.36 3.31 11.45
CA GLN A 42 3.60 2.61 11.11
C GLN A 42 3.40 1.09 10.96
N ASP A 43 2.51 0.50 11.75
CA ASP A 43 2.14 -0.92 11.66
C ASP A 43 1.52 -1.28 10.30
N ALA A 44 0.76 -0.36 9.69
CA ALA A 44 0.20 -0.57 8.35
C ALA A 44 1.30 -0.61 7.29
N LYS A 45 2.27 0.32 7.38
CA LYS A 45 3.41 0.42 6.48
C LYS A 45 4.32 -0.80 6.61
N ASP A 46 4.49 -1.29 7.83
CA ASP A 46 5.26 -2.51 8.10
C ASP A 46 4.62 -3.74 7.43
N LEU A 47 3.30 -3.93 7.62
CA LEU A 47 2.59 -5.03 6.96
C LEU A 47 2.72 -4.98 5.43
N ILE A 48 2.54 -3.79 4.84
CA ILE A 48 2.72 -3.60 3.39
C ILE A 48 4.13 -3.95 2.95
N THR A 49 5.14 -3.57 3.73
CA THR A 49 6.54 -3.87 3.44
C THR A 49 6.83 -5.36 3.44
N ASN A 50 6.24 -6.10 4.38
CA ASN A 50 6.35 -7.56 4.45
C ASN A 50 5.55 -8.27 3.34
N LEU A 51 4.45 -7.69 2.88
CA LEU A 51 3.67 -8.20 1.74
C LEU A 51 4.29 -7.91 0.37
N LEU A 52 5.07 -6.82 0.26
CA LEU A 52 5.70 -6.38 -0.99
C LEU A 52 7.20 -6.72 -1.05
N LYS A 53 7.67 -7.65 -0.22
CA LYS A 53 9.05 -8.17 -0.33
C LYS A 53 9.30 -8.73 -1.73
N MET A 54 10.43 -8.31 -2.29
CA MET A 54 10.88 -8.71 -3.62
C MET A 54 11.14 -10.21 -3.68
N ASN A 55 11.89 -10.72 -2.71
CA ASN A 55 12.11 -12.16 -2.55
C ASN A 55 10.83 -12.84 -2.06
N PRO A 56 10.25 -13.80 -2.81
CA PRO A 56 9.03 -14.49 -2.40
C PRO A 56 9.18 -15.27 -1.09
N ARG A 57 10.39 -15.72 -0.74
CA ARG A 57 10.64 -16.47 0.51
C ARG A 57 10.56 -15.60 1.76
N ASP A 58 10.83 -14.31 1.61
CA ASP A 58 10.76 -13.34 2.71
C ASP A 58 9.38 -12.68 2.78
N ARG A 59 8.50 -12.94 1.80
CA ARG A 59 7.17 -12.36 1.71
C ARG A 59 6.23 -13.09 2.66
N TYR A 60 5.42 -12.31 3.37
CA TYR A 60 4.40 -12.89 4.24
C TYR A 60 3.41 -13.74 3.46
N THR A 61 3.11 -14.91 4.02
CA THR A 61 1.96 -15.71 3.63
C THR A 61 0.67 -15.01 4.05
N ALA A 62 -0.46 -15.42 3.48
CA ALA A 62 -1.77 -14.90 3.86
C ALA A 62 -2.05 -15.09 5.36
N GLU A 63 -1.65 -16.23 5.93
CA GLU A 63 -1.80 -16.51 7.35
C GLU A 63 -0.93 -15.59 8.23
N GLN A 64 0.33 -15.36 7.85
CA GLN A 64 1.21 -14.43 8.57
C GLN A 64 0.65 -13.01 8.54
N ALA A 65 0.14 -12.57 7.38
CA ALA A 65 -0.48 -11.25 7.24
C ALA A 65 -1.77 -11.11 8.07
N LEU A 66 -2.63 -12.14 8.09
CA LEU A 66 -3.85 -12.15 8.91
C LEU A 66 -3.53 -12.08 10.41
N ASN A 67 -2.39 -12.65 10.82
CA ASN A 67 -1.92 -12.64 12.20
C ASN A 67 -1.14 -11.39 12.60
N HIS A 68 -0.89 -10.45 11.69
CA HIS A 68 -0.14 -9.23 11.97
C HIS A 68 -0.91 -8.29 12.92
N ILE A 69 -0.19 -7.57 13.80
CA ILE A 69 -0.77 -6.66 14.80
C ILE A 69 -1.69 -5.60 14.19
N TRP A 70 -1.34 -5.13 12.98
CA TRP A 70 -2.17 -4.16 12.28
C TRP A 70 -3.57 -4.72 11.97
N VAL A 71 -3.67 -5.95 11.48
CA VAL A 71 -4.94 -6.58 11.13
C VAL A 71 -5.72 -6.99 12.39
N LYS A 72 -5.03 -7.58 13.37
CA LYS A 72 -5.69 -8.12 14.57
C LYS A 72 -6.17 -7.04 15.53
N GLU A 73 -5.39 -5.98 15.73
CA GLU A 73 -5.60 -5.08 16.87
C GLU A 73 -5.77 -3.62 16.49
N LYS A 74 -5.01 -3.12 15.51
CA LYS A 74 -4.97 -1.69 15.20
C LYS A 74 -6.09 -1.28 14.25
N ALA A 75 -6.25 -1.98 13.13
CA ALA A 75 -7.25 -1.64 12.12
C ALA A 75 -8.69 -1.71 12.65
N PRO A 76 -9.11 -2.72 13.44
CA PRO A 76 -10.46 -2.78 14.00
C PRO A 76 -10.76 -1.67 15.02
N LYS A 77 -9.72 -1.14 15.69
CA LYS A 77 -9.82 -0.10 16.72
C LYS A 77 -9.53 1.30 16.19
N ALA A 78 -9.39 1.45 14.86
CA ALA A 78 -9.14 2.74 14.24
C ALA A 78 -10.43 3.57 14.26
N GLU A 79 -10.57 4.41 15.27
CA GLU A 79 -11.68 5.36 15.40
C GLU A 79 -11.25 6.76 14.94
N HIS A 80 -12.18 7.52 14.36
CA HIS A 80 -11.97 8.92 13.93
C HIS A 80 -10.85 9.15 12.90
N CYS A 81 -10.44 8.13 12.13
CA CYS A 81 -9.57 8.32 10.97
C CYS A 81 -10.39 8.91 9.82
N ALA A 82 -10.41 10.23 9.69
CA ALA A 82 -10.92 10.88 8.48
C ALA A 82 -10.12 10.36 7.27
N LEU A 83 -10.83 9.83 6.27
CA LEU A 83 -10.23 9.53 4.98
C LEU A 83 -9.62 10.82 4.44
N GLN A 84 -8.38 10.76 3.97
CA GLN A 84 -7.68 11.96 3.51
C GLN A 84 -8.50 12.64 2.40
N ALA A 85 -8.56 13.97 2.43
CA ALA A 85 -9.41 14.78 1.56
C ALA A 85 -9.13 14.65 0.05
N GLY A 86 -8.14 13.86 -0.38
CA GLY A 86 -7.85 13.53 -1.78
C GLY A 86 -7.92 12.03 -2.10
N MET A 87 -8.25 11.16 -1.14
CA MET A 87 -8.28 9.70 -1.38
C MET A 87 -9.27 9.32 -2.49
N PHE A 88 -10.46 9.93 -2.48
CA PHE A 88 -11.47 9.66 -3.51
C PHE A 88 -11.06 10.21 -4.88
N ASP A 89 -10.32 11.32 -4.92
CA ASP A 89 -9.79 11.86 -6.18
C ASP A 89 -8.69 10.97 -6.75
N ASN A 90 -7.80 10.46 -5.88
CA ASN A 90 -6.77 9.50 -6.26
C ASN A 90 -7.41 8.20 -6.81
N LEU A 91 -8.43 7.67 -6.13
CA LEU A 91 -9.16 6.49 -6.59
C LEU A 91 -9.92 6.73 -7.91
N ARG A 92 -10.48 7.93 -8.11
CA ARG A 92 -11.09 8.34 -9.39
C ARG A 92 -10.05 8.39 -10.51
N GLY A 93 -8.88 8.97 -10.24
CA GLY A 93 -7.74 8.99 -11.16
C GLY A 93 -7.28 7.58 -11.54
N PHE A 94 -7.16 6.68 -10.56
CA PHE A 94 -6.76 5.29 -10.78
C PHE A 94 -7.71 4.54 -11.73
N ARG A 95 -9.04 4.74 -11.61
CA ARG A 95 -10.02 4.15 -12.53
C ARG A 95 -9.88 4.67 -13.96
N SER A 96 -9.47 5.92 -14.15
CA SER A 96 -9.32 6.50 -15.50
C SER A 96 -8.09 5.98 -16.25
N GLN A 97 -7.14 5.36 -15.55
CA GLN A 97 -5.86 4.87 -16.09
C GLN A 97 -5.80 3.34 -16.27
N ASN A 98 -6.86 2.59 -15.90
CA ASN A 98 -7.00 1.15 -16.12
C ASN A 98 -8.30 0.85 -16.89
#